data_AF-A0A8I0HAZ1-F1
#
_entry.id   AF-A0A8I0HAZ1-F1
#
_cell.length_a   1.000
_cell.length_b   1.000
_cell.length_c   1.000
_cell.angle_alpha   90.00
_cell.angle_beta   90.00
_cell.angle_gamma   90.00
#
_symmetry.space_group_name_H-M   'P 1'
#
loop_
_entity.id
_entity.type
_entity.pdbx_description
1 polymer ?
#
loop_
_entity_poly.entity_id
_entity_poly.type
_entity_poly.pdbx_seq_one_letter_code
_entity_poly.pdbx_strand_id
1 'polypeptide(L)' 'PAGDLYITFVIPDDPVFKRLGNDLYIDAPLSLYTAVLGGEETVDTLNGKVKLKVKPETQNGTKVRLKGKGFPVYK' A
#
# COMPACT_ATOMS: atom_id res chain seq x y z
N PRO A 1 13.90 -22.90 38.07
CA PRO A 1 13.10 -21.65 37.94
C PRO A 1 12.66 -21.47 36.48
N ALA A 2 11.46 -20.94 36.23
CA ALA A 2 11.10 -20.52 34.88
C ALA A 2 11.88 -19.25 34.53
N GLY A 3 12.36 -19.17 33.29
CA GLY A 3 12.99 -17.98 32.72
C GLY A 3 12.13 -17.37 31.62
N ASP A 4 12.45 -16.15 31.25
CA ASP A 4 11.72 -15.40 30.22
C ASP A 4 12.38 -15.54 28.85
N LEU A 5 11.55 -15.53 27.79
CA LEU A 5 12.00 -15.51 26.40
C LEU A 5 11.74 -14.13 25.80
N TYR A 6 12.80 -13.49 25.33
CA TYR A 6 12.73 -12.22 24.61
C TYR A 6 12.96 -12.46 23.12
N ILE A 7 12.02 -12.01 22.27
CA ILE A 7 12.14 -12.06 20.81
C ILE A 7 12.09 -10.64 20.27
N THR A 8 13.11 -10.25 19.48
CA THR A 8 13.17 -8.96 18.79
C THR A 8 13.17 -9.22 17.28
N PHE A 9 12.30 -8.52 16.55
CA PHE A 9 12.25 -8.58 15.10
C PHE A 9 12.99 -7.39 14.50
N VAL A 10 13.83 -7.66 13.50
CA VAL A 10 14.43 -6.63 12.64
C VAL A 10 13.83 -6.83 11.26
N ILE A 11 13.13 -5.81 10.77
CA ILE A 11 12.49 -5.84 9.46
C ILE A 11 13.33 -4.97 8.53
N PRO A 12 13.88 -5.52 7.43
CA PRO A 12 14.62 -4.74 6.44
C PRO A 12 13.67 -3.85 5.63
N ASP A 13 14.22 -2.82 4.99
CA ASP A 13 13.47 -1.99 4.05
C ASP A 13 13.00 -2.82 2.83
N ASP A 14 11.75 -2.65 2.44
CA ASP A 14 11.16 -3.28 1.27
C ASP A 14 11.28 -2.34 0.05
N PRO A 15 11.67 -2.85 -1.14
CA PRO A 15 11.89 -2.01 -2.32
C PRO A 15 10.59 -1.42 -2.91
N VAL A 16 9.43 -1.99 -2.58
CA VAL A 16 8.12 -1.58 -3.12
C VAL A 16 7.28 -0.90 -2.04
N PHE A 17 7.21 -1.50 -0.86
CA PHE A 17 6.33 -1.06 0.22
C PHE A 17 7.07 -0.25 1.27
N LYS A 18 6.65 1.00 1.43
CA LYS A 18 7.04 1.81 2.59
C LYS A 18 6.00 1.66 3.70
N ARG A 19 6.42 1.07 4.83
CA ARG A 19 5.57 0.97 6.03
C ARG A 19 5.73 2.20 6.92
N LEU A 20 4.61 2.82 7.28
CA LEU A 20 4.55 3.87 8.30
C LEU A 20 3.49 3.49 9.33
N GLY A 21 3.93 3.02 10.50
CA GLY A 21 3.02 2.47 11.52
C GLY A 21 2.28 1.23 10.98
N ASN A 22 0.97 1.36 10.76
CA ASN A 22 0.12 0.28 10.25
C ASN A 22 -0.27 0.48 8.77
N ASP A 23 0.07 1.61 8.17
CA ASP A 23 -0.24 1.92 6.78
C ASP A 23 0.93 1.54 5.87
N LEU A 24 0.59 1.15 4.64
CA LEU A 24 1.52 0.81 3.58
C LEU A 24 1.36 1.79 2.42
N TYR A 25 2.49 2.27 1.94
CA TYR A 25 2.57 3.21 0.84
C TYR A 25 3.35 2.59 -0.31
N ILE A 26 2.85 2.80 -1.52
CA ILE A 26 3.50 2.44 -2.78
C ILE A 26 3.27 3.59 -3.77
N ASP A 27 4.21 3.76 -4.69
CA ASP A 27 4.02 4.61 -5.85
C ASP A 27 3.50 3.75 -7.00
N ALA A 28 2.26 4.01 -7.44
CA ALA A 28 1.64 3.27 -8.54
C ALA A 28 1.81 4.05 -9.85
N PRO A 29 2.45 3.48 -10.88
CA PRO A 29 2.52 4.12 -12.18
C PRO A 29 1.10 4.20 -12.78
N LEU A 30 0.77 5.34 -13.36
CA LEU A 30 -0.53 5.59 -13.97
C LEU A 30 -0.34 6.15 -15.38
N SER A 31 -1.07 5.57 -16.35
CA SER A 31 -1.04 6.07 -17.72
C SER A 31 -1.63 7.48 -17.81
N LEU A 32 -1.03 8.35 -18.64
CA LEU A 32 -1.51 9.72 -18.81
C LEU A 32 -2.97 9.78 -19.29
N TYR A 33 -3.35 8.89 -20.21
CA TYR A 33 -4.73 8.83 -20.71
C TYR A 33 -5.71 8.40 -19.63
N THR A 34 -5.36 7.41 -18.79
CA THR A 34 -6.18 7.01 -17.64
C THR A 34 -6.28 8.13 -16.62
N ALA A 35 -5.21 8.89 -16.39
CA ALA A 35 -5.21 10.03 -15.48
C ALA A 35 -6.13 11.16 -15.97
N VAL A 36 -6.10 11.48 -17.27
CA VAL A 36 -6.90 12.56 -17.87
C VAL A 36 -8.36 12.16 -18.04
N LEU A 37 -8.64 10.99 -18.62
CA LEU A 37 -10.00 10.58 -18.99
C LEU A 37 -10.71 9.76 -17.89
N GLY A 38 -9.97 9.32 -16.88
CA GLY A 38 -10.46 8.36 -15.90
C GLY A 38 -10.45 6.92 -16.44
N GLY A 39 -10.64 5.96 -15.54
CA GLY A 39 -10.64 4.54 -15.88
C GLY A 39 -10.46 3.63 -14.67
N GLU A 40 -9.93 2.44 -14.93
CA GLU A 40 -9.54 1.48 -13.89
C GLU A 40 -8.06 1.14 -14.05
N GLU A 41 -7.34 1.06 -12.93
CA GLU A 41 -5.96 0.62 -12.86
C GLU A 41 -5.85 -0.56 -11.89
N THR A 42 -5.03 -1.56 -12.20
CA THR A 42 -4.86 -2.71 -11.29
C THR A 42 -3.58 -2.52 -10.48
N VAL A 43 -3.73 -2.47 -9.17
CA VAL A 43 -2.61 -2.22 -8.25
C VAL A 43 -2.31 -3.50 -7.46
N ASP A 44 -1.02 -3.84 -7.38
CA ASP A 44 -0.53 -4.94 -6.56
C ASP A 44 -0.47 -4.51 -5.08
N THR A 45 -1.05 -5.33 -4.20
CA THR A 45 -0.98 -5.16 -2.73
C THR A 45 -0.33 -6.41 -2.12
N LEU A 46 0.07 -6.35 -0.85
CA LEU A 46 0.63 -7.52 -0.14
C LEU A 46 -0.28 -8.75 -0.19
N ASN A 47 -1.59 -8.56 -0.27
CA ASN A 47 -2.59 -9.63 -0.23
C ASN A 47 -3.26 -9.87 -1.59
N GLY A 48 -2.59 -9.52 -2.70
CA GLY A 48 -3.07 -9.72 -4.06
C GLY A 48 -3.42 -8.42 -4.80
N LYS A 49 -4.07 -8.55 -5.95
CA LYS A 49 -4.37 -7.41 -6.83
C LYS A 49 -5.72 -6.75 -6.49
N VAL A 50 -5.77 -5.44 -6.60
CA VAL A 50 -7.01 -4.66 -6.41
C VAL A 50 -7.21 -3.74 -7.60
N LYS A 51 -8.45 -3.72 -8.13
CA LYS A 51 -8.86 -2.72 -9.12
C LYS A 51 -9.13 -1.39 -8.43
N LEU A 52 -8.40 -0.37 -8.83
CA LEU A 52 -8.56 1.01 -8.39
C LEU A 52 -9.30 1.80 -9.48
N LYS A 53 -10.39 2.45 -9.11
CA LYS A 53 -11.08 3.39 -9.99
C LYS A 53 -10.39 4.75 -9.95
N VAL A 54 -9.93 5.20 -11.11
CA VAL A 54 -9.26 6.49 -11.33
C VAL A 54 -10.28 7.48 -11.85
N LYS A 55 -10.39 8.65 -11.21
CA LYS A 55 -11.28 9.72 -11.68
C LYS A 55 -10.61 10.47 -12.83
N PRO A 56 -11.38 11.04 -13.77
CA PRO A 56 -10.83 11.98 -14.75
C PRO A 56 -10.08 13.12 -14.06
N GLU A 57 -9.09 13.67 -14.76
CA GLU A 57 -8.26 14.80 -14.30
C GLU A 57 -7.47 14.52 -13.01
N THR A 58 -7.14 13.25 -12.72
CA THR A 58 -6.31 12.88 -11.57
C THR A 58 -4.89 13.42 -11.75
N GLN A 59 -4.43 14.21 -10.77
CA GLN A 59 -3.12 14.86 -10.80
C GLN A 59 -1.99 13.95 -10.31
N ASN A 60 -0.75 14.22 -10.74
CA ASN A 60 0.41 13.52 -10.22
C ASN A 60 0.56 13.73 -8.69
N GLY A 61 0.99 12.69 -7.98
CA GLY A 61 1.12 12.71 -6.52
C GLY A 61 -0.21 12.61 -5.74
N THR A 62 -1.34 12.45 -6.43
CA THR A 62 -2.62 12.17 -5.77
C THR A 62 -2.54 10.88 -4.96
N LYS A 63 -2.93 10.94 -3.68
CA LYS A 63 -2.97 9.76 -2.80
C LYS A 63 -4.36 9.16 -2.76
N VAL A 64 -4.46 7.86 -2.99
CA VAL A 64 -5.70 7.11 -2.85
C VAL A 64 -5.55 6.06 -1.76
N ARG A 65 -6.53 5.99 -0.85
CA ARG A 65 -6.50 5.05 0.28
C ARG A 65 -7.27 3.77 -0.04
N LEU A 66 -6.58 2.64 -0.03
CA LEU A 66 -7.19 1.30 -0.09
C LEU A 66 -7.45 0.80 1.35
N LYS A 67 -8.70 0.89 1.81
CA LYS A 67 -9.07 0.46 3.17
C LYS A 67 -8.85 -1.06 3.33
N GLY A 68 -8.26 -1.46 4.46
CA GLY A 68 -8.02 -2.87 4.79
C GLY A 68 -6.84 -3.52 4.06
N LYS A 69 -6.00 -2.74 3.37
CA LYS A 69 -4.80 -3.21 2.66
C LYS A 69 -3.48 -2.78 3.31
N GLY A 70 -3.56 -2.29 4.55
CA GLY A 70 -2.39 -2.05 5.41
C GLY A 70 -2.04 -3.28 6.26
N PHE A 71 -1.12 -3.12 7.22
CA PHE A 71 -0.80 -4.18 8.17
C PHE A 71 -1.95 -4.40 9.16
N PRO A 72 -2.22 -5.66 9.56
CA PRO A 72 -3.20 -5.96 10.60
C PRO A 72 -2.77 -5.35 11.94
N VAL A 73 -3.74 -4.74 12.63
CA VAL A 73 -3.55 -4.24 14.00
C VAL A 73 -4.08 -5.32 14.95
N TYR A 74 -3.16 -6.04 15.59
CA TYR A 74 -3.51 -6.99 16.64
C TYR A 74 -3.77 -6.23 17.95
N LYS A 75 -4.80 -6.65 18.70
CA LYS A 75 -5.08 -6.17 20.05
C LYS A 75 -4.35 -7.03 21.07
#